data_AF-B3S2W6-F1
#
_entry.id   AF-B3S2W6-F1
#
_cell.length_a   1.000
_cell.length_b   1.000
_cell.length_c   1.000
_cell.angle_alpha   90.00
_cell.angle_beta   90.00
_cell.angle_gamma   90.00
#
_symmetry.space_group_name_H-M   'P 1'
#
loop_
_entity.id
_entity.type
_entity.pdbx_description
1 polymer ?
#
loop_
_entity_poly.entity_id
_entity_poly.type
_entity_poly.pdbx_seq_one_letter_code
_entity_poly.pdbx_strand_id
1 'polypeptide(L)'
;KNIKSTIPRGGFASILRSVVGPPKLSKHLHEERDFVFILAQWPFDNEMPEHFWILQTIYKKLTNVSHNCQRYGNHWQDIGFQGSDPSTDLRGCGFLGLLTTLYFVTNPELGRLTKDIYRLSQHETQNFPFCAMSINMSRVAMHALREEMLTRECNRNGNVINVFCEFYAAVFYYMYQLWKKQKKTIADAGFLINGKYCL
;
A
#
# COMPACT_ATOMS: atom_id res chain seq x y z
N LYS A 1 18.33 8.22 -8.11
CA LYS A 1 17.40 9.27 -7.60
C LYS A 1 17.66 9.46 -6.11
N ASN A 2 17.74 10.71 -5.61
CA ASN A 2 17.94 10.96 -4.17
C ASN A 2 16.70 10.56 -3.37
N ILE A 3 16.88 9.67 -2.38
CA ILE A 3 15.80 9.24 -1.48
C ILE A 3 15.50 10.40 -0.52
N LYS A 4 14.25 10.88 -0.53
CA LYS A 4 13.77 11.82 0.49
C LYS A 4 13.18 11.03 1.65
N SER A 5 14.02 10.65 2.60
CA SER A 5 13.64 9.81 3.75
C SER A 5 12.79 10.55 4.78
N THR A 6 12.93 11.88 4.87
CA THR A 6 12.14 12.75 5.75
C THR A 6 11.73 14.02 5.01
N ILE A 7 10.68 14.68 5.51
CA ILE A 7 10.25 15.98 4.99
C ILE A 7 10.95 17.09 5.81
N PRO A 8 11.76 17.96 5.17
CA PRO A 8 12.43 19.06 5.86
C PRO A 8 11.39 20.00 6.49
N ARG A 9 11.55 20.31 7.77
CA ARG A 9 10.73 21.31 8.50
C ARG A 9 11.63 22.42 9.02
N GLY A 10 11.30 23.67 8.71
CA GLY A 10 12.06 24.84 9.12
C GLY A 10 11.60 25.47 10.44
N GLY A 11 12.45 26.29 11.04
CA GLY A 11 12.11 27.21 12.12
C GLY A 11 11.77 26.57 13.48
N PHE A 12 10.95 27.26 14.27
CA PHE A 12 10.56 26.88 15.64
C PHE A 12 9.93 25.48 15.75
N ALA A 13 9.27 25.00 14.69
CA ALA A 13 8.69 23.65 14.65
C ALA A 13 9.74 22.53 14.76
N SER A 14 10.94 22.74 14.22
CA SER A 14 12.07 21.81 14.35
C SER A 14 12.57 21.72 15.79
N ILE A 15 12.69 22.88 16.46
CA ILE A 15 13.17 22.98 17.85
C ILE A 15 12.17 22.34 18.82
N LEU A 16 10.88 22.70 18.70
CA LEU A 16 9.82 22.17 19.57
C LEU A 16 9.73 20.64 19.48
N ARG A 17 9.91 20.08 18.27
CA ARG A 17 9.92 18.63 18.03
C ARG A 17 11.17 17.95 18.56
N SER A 18 12.32 18.62 18.61
CA SER A 18 13.50 18.02 19.24
C SER A 18 13.33 17.83 20.75
N VAL A 19 12.43 18.60 21.38
CA VAL A 19 12.18 18.56 22.83
C VAL A 19 10.95 17.71 23.18
N VAL A 20 9.89 17.77 22.37
CA VAL A 20 8.58 17.14 22.65
C VAL A 20 8.13 16.17 21.55
N GLY A 21 8.90 16.05 20.47
CA GLY A 21 8.54 15.23 19.32
C GLY A 21 8.78 13.74 19.51
N PRO A 22 8.29 12.91 18.57
CA PRO A 22 8.56 11.48 18.58
C PRO A 22 10.08 11.21 18.57
N PRO A 23 10.53 10.09 19.16
CA PRO A 23 11.95 9.76 19.20
C PRO A 23 12.51 9.70 17.78
N LYS A 24 13.81 9.95 17.62
CA LYS A 24 14.49 9.69 16.33
C LYS A 24 14.54 8.20 16.06
N LEU A 25 14.49 7.82 14.79
CA LEU A 25 14.62 6.42 14.39
C LEU A 25 16.03 5.93 14.69
N SER A 26 16.13 4.78 15.35
CA SER A 26 17.40 4.14 15.70
C SER A 26 18.25 3.89 14.45
N LYS A 27 19.56 4.14 14.52
CA LYS A 27 20.46 4.10 13.35
C LYS A 27 20.42 2.75 12.60
N HIS A 28 20.35 1.64 13.34
CA HIS A 28 20.30 0.30 12.75
C HIS A 28 19.02 0.03 11.93
N LEU A 29 17.98 0.86 12.08
CA LEU A 29 16.72 0.76 11.33
C LEU A 29 16.68 1.62 10.06
N HIS A 30 17.74 2.40 9.79
CA HIS A 30 17.75 3.31 8.65
C HIS A 30 17.77 2.56 7.32
N GLU A 31 18.47 1.43 7.24
CA GLU A 31 18.52 0.61 6.03
C GLU A 31 17.14 0.06 5.65
N GLU A 32 16.38 -0.48 6.62
CA GLU A 32 15.02 -0.96 6.37
C GLU A 32 14.07 0.16 5.94
N ARG A 33 14.16 1.33 6.59
CA ARG A 33 13.40 2.52 6.19
C ARG A 33 13.72 2.94 4.76
N ASP A 34 15.00 3.03 4.44
CA ASP A 34 15.43 3.49 3.11
C ASP A 34 15.08 2.44 2.04
N PHE A 35 15.09 1.15 2.37
CA PHE A 35 14.61 0.08 1.51
C PHE A 35 13.13 0.26 1.14
N VAL A 36 12.25 0.61 2.10
CA VAL A 36 10.83 0.94 1.79
C VAL A 36 10.72 2.07 0.76
N PHE A 37 11.53 3.12 0.90
CA PHE A 37 11.52 4.25 -0.05
C PHE A 37 12.19 3.94 -1.40
N ILE A 38 13.13 3.00 -1.45
CA ILE A 38 13.71 2.48 -2.68
C ILE A 38 12.64 1.68 -3.44
N LEU A 39 11.96 0.75 -2.77
CA LEU A 39 10.87 -0.03 -3.36
C LEU A 39 9.75 0.87 -3.91
N ALA A 40 9.43 1.96 -3.21
CA ALA A 40 8.42 2.91 -3.67
C ALA A 40 8.81 3.66 -4.96
N GLN A 41 10.11 3.77 -5.24
CA GLN A 41 10.65 4.43 -6.43
C GLN A 41 11.01 3.45 -7.55
N TRP A 42 11.05 2.15 -7.25
CA TRP A 42 11.35 1.12 -8.22
C TRP A 42 10.11 0.89 -9.10
N PRO A 43 10.14 1.24 -10.41
CA PRO A 43 8.99 1.04 -11.28
C PRO A 43 8.72 -0.46 -11.50
N PHE A 44 7.49 -0.77 -11.92
CA PHE A 44 7.22 -2.06 -12.52
C PHE A 44 8.04 -2.20 -13.80
N ASP A 45 8.70 -3.34 -14.00
CA ASP A 45 9.59 -3.61 -15.11
C ASP A 45 9.08 -4.86 -15.84
N ASN A 46 8.84 -4.75 -17.15
CA ASN A 46 8.37 -5.87 -17.96
C ASN A 46 9.53 -6.83 -18.33
N GLU A 47 10.77 -6.38 -18.23
CA GLU A 47 11.96 -7.22 -18.47
C GLU A 47 12.28 -8.11 -17.26
N MET A 48 11.69 -7.82 -16.10
CA MET A 48 11.81 -8.61 -14.87
C MET A 48 10.60 -9.53 -14.70
N PRO A 49 10.69 -10.83 -15.04
CA PRO A 49 9.54 -11.74 -15.03
C PRO A 49 8.91 -11.88 -13.63
N GLU A 50 9.69 -11.73 -12.57
CA GLU A 50 9.26 -11.82 -11.18
C GLU A 50 8.18 -10.78 -10.85
N HIS A 51 8.26 -9.58 -11.44
CA HIS A 51 7.27 -8.53 -11.21
C HIS A 51 5.89 -8.98 -11.73
N PHE A 52 5.87 -9.64 -12.89
CA PHE A 52 4.65 -10.21 -13.44
C PHE A 52 4.17 -11.45 -12.66
N TRP A 53 5.08 -12.31 -12.19
CA TRP A 53 4.71 -13.46 -11.35
C TRP A 53 4.04 -13.04 -10.04
N ILE A 54 4.45 -11.92 -9.45
CA ILE A 54 3.79 -11.37 -8.27
C ILE A 54 2.36 -10.94 -8.60
N LEU A 55 2.14 -10.24 -9.73
CA LEU A 55 0.79 -9.89 -10.18
C LEU A 55 -0.09 -11.12 -10.39
N GLN A 56 0.44 -12.16 -11.05
CA GLN A 56 -0.30 -13.43 -11.22
C GLN A 56 -0.61 -14.07 -9.87
N THR A 57 0.32 -14.04 -8.92
CA THR A 57 0.09 -14.59 -7.58
C THR A 57 -1.03 -13.85 -6.87
N ILE A 58 -1.06 -12.51 -6.93
CA ILE A 58 -2.14 -11.71 -6.37
C ILE A 58 -3.47 -12.09 -7.02
N TYR A 59 -3.52 -12.15 -8.36
CA TYR A 59 -4.72 -12.53 -9.10
C TYR A 59 -5.24 -13.90 -8.67
N LYS A 60 -4.37 -14.92 -8.63
CA LYS A 60 -4.74 -16.27 -8.20
C LYS A 60 -5.21 -16.32 -6.75
N LYS A 61 -4.56 -15.57 -5.85
CA LYS A 61 -4.92 -15.55 -4.42
C LYS A 61 -6.29 -14.91 -4.19
N LEU A 62 -6.67 -13.90 -4.97
CA LEU A 62 -7.97 -13.25 -4.86
C LEU A 62 -9.08 -14.07 -5.52
N THR A 63 -8.85 -14.53 -6.75
CA THR A 63 -9.88 -15.19 -7.58
C THR A 63 -9.99 -16.70 -7.34
N ASN A 64 -9.00 -17.31 -6.68
CA ASN A 64 -8.84 -18.76 -6.52
C ASN A 64 -8.73 -19.54 -7.84
N VAL A 65 -8.39 -18.89 -8.96
CA VAL A 65 -8.10 -19.61 -10.21
C VAL A 65 -6.71 -20.25 -10.16
N SER A 66 -6.54 -21.38 -10.84
CA SER A 66 -5.28 -22.12 -10.89
C SER A 66 -4.36 -21.70 -12.04
N HIS A 67 -4.92 -21.21 -13.16
CA HIS A 67 -4.18 -20.86 -14.37
C HIS A 67 -3.54 -19.47 -14.29
N ASN A 68 -2.46 -19.27 -15.05
CA ASN A 68 -1.81 -17.97 -15.20
C ASN A 68 -2.65 -17.08 -16.12
N CYS A 69 -2.89 -15.83 -15.72
CA CYS A 69 -3.50 -14.83 -16.58
C CYS A 69 -2.45 -14.18 -17.51
N GLN A 70 -2.91 -13.50 -18.56
CA GLN A 70 -2.05 -12.75 -19.48
C GLN A 70 -1.56 -11.44 -18.83
N ARG A 71 -0.44 -10.89 -19.31
CA ARG A 71 0.11 -9.63 -18.78
C ARG A 71 -0.85 -8.45 -18.93
N TYR A 72 -1.60 -8.41 -20.03
CA TYR A 72 -2.55 -7.36 -20.34
C TYR A 72 -3.95 -7.96 -20.51
N GLY A 73 -4.99 -7.22 -20.13
CA GLY A 73 -6.38 -7.60 -20.36
C GLY A 73 -7.33 -7.11 -19.28
N ASN A 74 -8.63 -7.18 -19.56
CA ASN A 74 -9.67 -6.62 -18.68
C ASN A 74 -9.80 -7.36 -17.34
N HIS A 75 -9.27 -8.59 -17.22
CA HIS A 75 -9.28 -9.37 -15.98
C HIS A 75 -8.61 -8.65 -14.79
N TRP A 76 -7.70 -7.70 -15.05
CA TRP A 76 -7.14 -6.88 -13.97
C TRP A 76 -8.17 -5.96 -13.31
N GLN A 77 -9.18 -5.53 -14.05
CA GLN A 77 -10.28 -4.72 -13.52
C GLN A 77 -11.16 -5.54 -12.57
N ASP A 78 -11.27 -6.86 -12.77
CA ASP A 78 -12.05 -7.76 -11.91
C ASP A 78 -11.51 -7.84 -10.47
N ILE A 79 -10.23 -7.51 -10.28
CA ILE A 79 -9.59 -7.39 -8.95
C ILE A 79 -9.31 -5.94 -8.55
N GLY A 80 -9.86 -4.97 -9.30
CA GLY A 80 -9.88 -3.55 -8.92
C GLY A 80 -8.64 -2.76 -9.33
N PHE A 81 -7.92 -3.14 -10.38
CA PHE A 81 -7.02 -2.22 -11.10
C PHE A 81 -7.83 -1.27 -12.00
N GLN A 82 -7.29 -0.10 -12.34
CA GLN A 82 -8.03 0.92 -13.09
C GLN A 82 -8.12 0.65 -14.60
N GLY A 83 -7.33 -0.28 -15.12
CA GLY A 83 -7.30 -0.61 -16.53
C GLY A 83 -6.77 -2.00 -16.80
N SER A 84 -6.51 -2.28 -18.08
CA SER A 84 -5.99 -3.57 -18.54
C SER A 84 -4.48 -3.75 -18.32
N ASP A 85 -3.81 -2.73 -17.76
CA ASP A 85 -2.40 -2.77 -17.39
C ASP A 85 -2.18 -2.24 -15.95
N PRO A 86 -1.94 -3.16 -14.97
CA PRO A 86 -1.62 -2.82 -13.59
C PRO A 86 -0.41 -1.89 -13.40
N SER A 87 0.52 -1.83 -14.36
CA SER A 87 1.71 -0.97 -14.22
C SER A 87 1.35 0.52 -14.10
N THR A 88 0.21 0.91 -14.67
CA THR A 88 -0.28 2.29 -14.69
C THR A 88 -0.72 2.77 -13.31
N ASP A 89 -1.30 1.89 -12.49
CA ASP A 89 -1.69 2.12 -11.10
C ASP A 89 -0.47 2.21 -10.15
N LEU A 90 0.58 1.44 -10.45
CA LEU A 90 1.78 1.35 -9.62
C LEU A 90 2.69 2.58 -9.71
N ARG A 91 2.48 3.51 -10.64
CA ARG A 91 3.36 4.68 -10.85
C ARG A 91 3.61 5.52 -9.59
N GLY A 92 2.64 5.61 -8.69
CA GLY A 92 2.75 6.43 -7.47
C GLY A 92 3.21 5.68 -6.21
N CYS A 93 3.45 4.38 -6.28
CA CYS A 93 3.97 3.58 -5.15
C CYS A 93 4.99 2.51 -5.58
N GLY A 94 5.37 2.47 -6.86
CA GLY A 94 6.35 1.54 -7.42
C GLY A 94 6.08 0.08 -7.06
N PHE A 95 7.17 -0.65 -6.89
CA PHE A 95 7.20 -2.04 -6.48
C PHE A 95 6.71 -2.24 -5.04
N LEU A 96 6.80 -1.21 -4.19
CA LEU A 96 6.24 -1.26 -2.82
C LEU A 96 4.73 -1.52 -2.84
N GLY A 97 3.97 -0.86 -3.72
CA GLY A 97 2.52 -1.08 -3.86
C GLY A 97 2.18 -2.52 -4.26
N LEU A 98 3.04 -3.14 -5.08
CA LEU A 98 2.90 -4.52 -5.51
C LEU A 98 3.21 -5.50 -4.36
N LEU A 99 4.34 -5.31 -3.66
CA LEU A 99 4.77 -6.19 -2.57
C LEU A 99 3.86 -6.13 -1.33
N THR A 100 3.37 -4.94 -0.97
CA THR A 100 2.40 -4.78 0.14
C THR A 100 1.08 -5.47 -0.17
N THR A 101 0.58 -5.36 -1.41
CA THR A 101 -0.60 -6.09 -1.86
C THR A 101 -0.37 -7.60 -1.81
N LEU A 102 0.80 -8.07 -2.27
CA LEU A 102 1.17 -9.48 -2.17
C LEU A 102 1.18 -9.94 -0.70
N TYR A 103 1.83 -9.19 0.19
CA TYR A 103 1.86 -9.46 1.62
C TYR A 103 0.44 -9.63 2.18
N PHE A 104 -0.47 -8.70 1.85
CA PHE A 104 -1.85 -8.75 2.35
C PHE A 104 -2.61 -10.01 1.92
N VAL A 105 -2.48 -10.42 0.65
CA VAL A 105 -3.25 -11.55 0.10
C VAL A 105 -2.62 -12.91 0.39
N THR A 106 -1.34 -12.94 0.77
CA THR A 106 -0.61 -14.18 1.08
C THR A 106 -0.43 -14.44 2.57
N ASN A 107 -0.56 -13.42 3.43
CA ASN A 107 -0.49 -13.58 4.87
C ASN A 107 -1.68 -14.40 5.41
N PRO A 108 -1.46 -15.58 6.02
CA PRO A 108 -2.54 -16.41 6.56
C PRO A 108 -3.40 -15.72 7.63
N GLU A 109 -2.82 -14.86 8.45
CA GLU A 109 -3.52 -14.14 9.53
C GLU A 109 -4.53 -13.15 8.96
N LEU A 110 -4.23 -12.57 7.80
CA LEU A 110 -5.10 -11.64 7.08
C LEU A 110 -6.12 -12.34 6.18
N GLY A 111 -6.07 -13.67 6.06
CA GLY A 111 -6.85 -14.43 5.08
C GLY A 111 -8.37 -14.24 5.17
N ARG A 112 -8.93 -14.12 6.39
CA ARG A 112 -10.36 -13.80 6.56
C ARG A 112 -10.69 -12.40 6.06
N LEU A 113 -9.87 -11.42 6.44
CA LEU A 113 -10.04 -10.04 6.03
C LEU A 113 -9.92 -9.89 4.50
N THR A 114 -8.92 -10.53 3.88
CA THR A 114 -8.76 -10.55 2.42
C THR A 114 -10.02 -11.05 1.72
N LYS A 115 -10.62 -12.15 2.21
CA LYS A 115 -11.89 -12.67 1.68
C LYS A 115 -13.05 -11.70 1.87
N ASP A 116 -13.14 -11.03 3.01
CA ASP A 116 -14.21 -10.08 3.28
C ASP A 116 -14.12 -8.80 2.45
N ILE A 117 -12.90 -8.28 2.22
CA ILE A 117 -12.66 -7.14 1.34
C ILE A 117 -12.93 -7.54 -0.12
N TYR A 118 -12.44 -8.71 -0.56
CA TYR A 118 -12.70 -9.18 -1.92
C TYR A 118 -14.18 -9.45 -2.17
N ARG A 119 -14.94 -9.98 -1.19
CA ARG A 119 -16.40 -10.08 -1.32
C ARG A 119 -17.05 -8.71 -1.53
N LEU A 120 -16.56 -7.67 -0.86
CA LEU A 120 -17.05 -6.31 -1.06
C LEU A 120 -16.64 -5.73 -2.42
N SER A 121 -15.50 -6.15 -2.98
CA SER A 121 -15.10 -5.76 -4.35
C SER A 121 -16.05 -6.31 -5.39
N GLN A 122 -16.59 -7.51 -5.16
CA GLN A 122 -17.59 -8.14 -6.04
C GLN A 122 -19.03 -7.70 -5.76
N HIS A 123 -19.26 -6.76 -4.84
CA HIS A 123 -20.60 -6.30 -4.52
C HIS A 123 -21.16 -5.42 -5.65
N GLU A 124 -22.36 -5.71 -6.12
CA GLU A 124 -22.99 -5.09 -7.30
C GLU A 124 -23.00 -3.55 -7.28
N THR A 125 -23.32 -2.95 -6.13
CA THR A 125 -23.34 -1.48 -5.97
C THR A 125 -22.05 -0.89 -5.43
N GLN A 126 -21.51 -1.44 -4.34
CA GLN A 126 -20.36 -0.85 -3.65
C GLN A 126 -19.06 -0.99 -4.44
N ASN A 127 -18.86 -2.14 -5.11
CA ASN A 127 -17.72 -2.44 -5.99
C ASN A 127 -16.39 -1.85 -5.48
N PHE A 128 -15.94 -2.32 -4.31
CA PHE A 128 -14.72 -1.82 -3.68
C PHE A 128 -13.48 -2.09 -4.55
N PRO A 129 -12.70 -1.09 -4.97
CA PRO A 129 -11.59 -1.31 -5.90
C PRO A 129 -10.35 -1.88 -5.17
N PHE A 130 -10.33 -3.20 -4.95
CA PHE A 130 -9.36 -3.88 -4.07
C PHE A 130 -7.90 -3.48 -4.33
N CYS A 131 -7.39 -3.72 -5.53
CA CYS A 131 -5.97 -3.48 -5.84
C CYS A 131 -5.61 -2.00 -5.87
N ALA A 132 -6.41 -1.15 -6.53
CA ALA A 132 -6.16 0.30 -6.52
C ALA A 132 -6.22 0.88 -5.10
N MET A 133 -7.16 0.42 -4.26
CA MET A 133 -7.23 0.86 -2.87
C MET A 133 -6.03 0.38 -2.06
N SER A 134 -5.63 -0.87 -2.21
CA SER A 134 -4.43 -1.42 -1.57
C SER A 134 -3.20 -0.55 -1.87
N ILE A 135 -2.94 -0.25 -3.15
CA ILE A 135 -1.82 0.61 -3.57
C ILE A 135 -1.90 2.01 -2.95
N ASN A 136 -3.10 2.58 -2.86
CA ASN A 136 -3.30 3.86 -2.18
C ASN A 136 -3.00 3.78 -0.68
N MET A 137 -3.37 2.68 0.00
CA MET A 137 -3.06 2.50 1.42
C MET A 137 -1.56 2.30 1.64
N SER A 138 -0.85 1.64 0.72
CA SER A 138 0.61 1.56 0.72
C SER A 138 1.25 2.95 0.63
N ARG A 139 0.66 3.85 -0.18
CA ARG A 139 1.08 5.25 -0.25
C ARG A 139 0.85 5.98 1.09
N VAL A 140 -0.31 5.81 1.73
CA VAL A 140 -0.60 6.39 3.05
C VAL A 140 0.42 5.90 4.10
N ALA A 141 0.70 4.60 4.15
CA ALA A 141 1.70 4.02 5.04
C ALA A 141 3.10 4.58 4.78
N MET A 142 3.49 4.74 3.51
CA MET A 142 4.77 5.35 3.12
C MET A 142 4.86 6.81 3.58
N HIS A 143 3.78 7.58 3.47
CA HIS A 143 3.75 8.95 3.99
C HIS A 143 3.87 8.98 5.52
N ALA A 144 3.15 8.12 6.24
CA ALA A 144 3.27 8.03 7.69
C ALA A 144 4.71 7.68 8.13
N LEU A 145 5.39 6.79 7.40
CA LEU A 145 6.79 6.47 7.65
C LEU A 145 7.72 7.66 7.36
N ARG A 146 7.52 8.37 6.23
CA ARG A 146 8.29 9.57 5.85
C ARG A 146 8.10 10.73 6.82
N GLU A 147 6.90 10.83 7.39
CA GLU A 147 6.54 11.81 8.42
C GLU A 147 6.95 11.36 9.83
N GLU A 148 7.64 10.22 9.94
CA GLU A 148 8.17 9.66 11.18
C GLU A 148 7.08 9.39 12.23
N MET A 149 5.84 9.18 11.78
CA MET A 149 4.71 8.84 12.66
C MET A 149 4.84 7.44 13.24
N LEU A 150 5.56 6.55 12.55
CA LEU A 150 5.76 5.15 12.96
C LEU A 150 7.01 4.97 13.83
N THR A 151 7.83 6.00 14.03
CA THR A 151 9.18 5.85 14.58
C THR A 151 9.21 5.24 15.99
N ARG A 152 8.24 5.59 16.84
CA ARG A 152 8.14 5.02 18.19
C ARG A 152 7.95 3.51 18.15
N GLU A 153 7.00 3.03 17.32
CA GLU A 153 6.72 1.60 17.20
C GLU A 153 7.85 0.87 16.46
N CYS A 154 8.47 1.49 15.45
CA CYS A 154 9.67 0.93 14.81
C CYS A 154 10.80 0.71 15.82
N ASN A 155 11.08 1.70 16.67
CA ASN A 155 12.11 1.58 17.71
C ASN A 155 11.75 0.53 18.76
N ARG A 156 10.47 0.43 19.15
CA ARG A 156 9.99 -0.54 20.13
C ARG A 156 10.11 -1.98 19.62
N ASN A 157 9.80 -2.21 18.35
CA ASN A 157 9.84 -3.54 17.73
C ASN A 157 11.21 -3.89 17.13
N GLY A 158 12.08 -2.90 16.93
CA GLY A 158 13.37 -3.10 16.25
C GLY A 158 13.22 -3.53 14.79
N ASN A 159 12.10 -3.20 14.15
CA ASN A 159 11.81 -3.61 12.78
C ASN A 159 10.86 -2.61 12.09
N VAL A 160 11.32 -1.98 11.02
CA VAL A 160 10.54 -1.01 10.24
C VAL A 160 9.60 -1.71 9.27
N ILE A 161 10.06 -2.78 8.62
CA ILE A 161 9.27 -3.46 7.58
C ILE A 161 8.01 -4.09 8.17
N ASN A 162 8.13 -4.77 9.32
CA ASN A 162 7.00 -5.38 10.01
C ASN A 162 5.99 -4.31 10.46
N VAL A 163 6.45 -3.27 11.15
CA VAL A 163 5.59 -2.15 11.60
C VAL A 163 4.92 -1.46 10.41
N PHE A 164 5.64 -1.29 9.31
CA PHE A 164 5.10 -0.73 8.07
C PHE A 164 3.97 -1.61 7.50
N CYS A 165 4.20 -2.92 7.38
CA CYS A 165 3.23 -3.88 6.87
C CYS A 165 1.99 -4.01 7.76
N GLU A 166 2.16 -4.03 9.09
CA GLU A 166 1.06 -4.03 10.05
C GLU A 166 0.25 -2.73 9.97
N PHE A 167 0.92 -1.58 9.91
CA PHE A 167 0.26 -0.28 9.76
C PHE A 167 -0.51 -0.20 8.44
N TYR A 168 0.09 -0.63 7.33
CA TYR A 168 -0.57 -0.73 6.03
C TYR A 168 -1.84 -1.60 6.11
N ALA A 169 -1.77 -2.79 6.71
CA ALA A 169 -2.91 -3.68 6.86
C ALA A 169 -4.03 -3.05 7.72
N ALA A 170 -3.66 -2.35 8.79
CA ALA A 170 -4.59 -1.64 9.66
C ALA A 170 -5.30 -0.48 8.94
N VAL A 171 -4.57 0.33 8.16
CA VAL A 171 -5.16 1.41 7.38
C VAL A 171 -6.06 0.86 6.27
N PHE A 172 -5.69 -0.26 5.65
CA PHE A 172 -6.53 -0.91 4.63
C PHE A 172 -7.82 -1.49 5.23
N TYR A 173 -7.73 -2.13 6.40
CA TYR A 173 -8.89 -2.53 7.19
C TYR A 173 -9.81 -1.35 7.52
N TYR A 174 -9.25 -0.25 8.00
CA TYR A 174 -10.01 0.96 8.32
C TYR A 174 -10.75 1.50 7.09
N MET A 175 -10.08 1.57 5.94
CA MET A 175 -10.67 2.02 4.69
C MET A 175 -11.82 1.12 4.23
N TYR A 176 -11.64 -0.20 4.32
CA TYR A 176 -12.70 -1.18 4.07
C TYR A 176 -13.92 -0.95 4.97
N GLN A 177 -13.72 -0.77 6.28
CA GLN A 177 -14.82 -0.53 7.22
C GLN A 177 -15.54 0.78 6.92
N LEU A 178 -14.78 1.84 6.62
CA LEU A 178 -15.33 3.14 6.25
C LEU A 178 -16.19 3.03 4.99
N TRP A 179 -15.68 2.36 3.96
CA TRP A 179 -16.39 2.13 2.70
C TRP A 179 -17.69 1.37 2.90
N LYS A 180 -17.63 0.26 3.65
CA LYS A 180 -18.78 -0.58 3.96
C LYS A 180 -19.84 0.19 4.77
N LYS A 181 -19.44 0.83 5.88
CA LYS A 181 -20.34 1.54 6.79
C LYS A 181 -21.04 2.72 6.11
N GLN A 182 -20.31 3.47 5.29
CA GLN A 182 -20.85 4.64 4.58
C GLN A 182 -21.53 4.28 3.26
N LYS A 183 -21.61 2.99 2.89
CA LYS A 183 -22.16 2.52 1.62
C LYS A 183 -21.54 3.21 0.39
N LYS A 184 -20.22 3.47 0.44
CA LYS A 184 -19.48 4.08 -0.67
C LYS A 184 -19.53 3.22 -1.92
N THR A 185 -19.38 3.87 -3.06
CA THR A 185 -19.34 3.29 -4.41
C THR A 185 -18.10 3.77 -5.17
N ILE A 186 -17.85 3.25 -6.37
CA ILE A 186 -16.75 3.71 -7.23
C ILE A 186 -16.81 5.22 -7.50
N ALA A 187 -18.00 5.82 -7.56
CA ALA A 187 -18.14 7.28 -7.75
C ALA A 187 -17.50 8.07 -6.60
N ASP A 188 -17.51 7.51 -5.38
CA ASP A 188 -16.83 8.08 -4.22
C ASP A 188 -15.32 7.85 -4.27
N ALA A 189 -14.80 6.94 -5.11
CA ALA A 189 -13.36 6.66 -5.17
C ALA A 189 -12.55 7.83 -5.77
N GLY A 190 -13.20 8.80 -6.42
CA GLY A 190 -12.54 9.89 -7.14
C GLY A 190 -11.54 10.68 -6.30
N PHE A 191 -11.76 10.85 -4.99
CA PHE A 191 -10.80 11.53 -4.11
C PHE A 191 -9.56 10.67 -3.80
N LEU A 192 -9.71 9.34 -3.75
CA LEU A 192 -8.62 8.39 -3.48
C LEU A 192 -7.80 8.07 -4.74
N ILE A 193 -8.47 8.03 -5.89
CA ILE A 193 -7.87 7.69 -7.19
C ILE A 193 -7.08 8.87 -7.77
N ASN A 194 -7.52 10.11 -7.58
CA ASN A 194 -6.88 11.29 -8.15
C ASN A 194 -5.71 11.86 -7.33
N GLY A 195 -5.25 11.16 -6.28
CA GLY A 195 -4.10 11.58 -5.48
C GLY A 195 -4.27 12.91 -4.74
N LYS A 196 -5.50 13.42 -4.63
CA LYS A 196 -5.82 14.63 -3.86
C LYS A 196 -6.00 14.24 -2.40
N TYR A 197 -4.95 14.48 -1.63
CA TYR A 197 -4.76 14.27 -0.19
C TYR A 197 -4.09 12.94 0.22
N CYS A 198 -2.88 13.09 0.77
CA CYS A 198 -2.49 12.40 1.99
C CYS A 198 -3.47 12.84 3.09
N LEU A 199 -3.99 11.88 3.87
CA LEU A 199 -4.46 12.20 5.22
C LEU A 199 -3.32 12.79 6.04
#